data_AF-K3Y9S6-F1
#
_entry.id   AF-K3Y9S6-F1
#
_cell.length_a   1.000
_cell.length_b   1.000
_cell.length_c   1.000
_cell.angle_alpha   90.00
_cell.angle_beta   90.00
_cell.angle_gamma   90.00
#
_symmetry.space_group_name_H-M   'P 1'
#
loop_
_entity.id
_entity.type
_entity.pdbx_description
1 polymer ?
#
loop_
_entity_poly.entity_id
_entity_poly.type
_entity_poly.pdbx_seq_one_letter_code
_entity_poly.pdbx_strand_id
1 'polypeptide(L)'
;MWRLKVGERPSDPLLRSPNDFLGREVWEFDPDAGTLEERAEVERLRQEYTRNRFTQRECGDFLLRMQECSVPPLQYAKQNLHNTNLPVIKIKEDSEVTEETVLIVLRRALSQYCSLQGPDGHWPGGFSGILFILPLMIFALHVTQSVNEVLSTEHIREICRYIYNIQNEDGGWGTHTLGPSSMFGTCVNYATLRLLGEVLDGENVALSRGRAWILSHGSATAAPQWAKIYLSV
;
A
#
# COMPACT_ATOMS: atom_id res chain seq x y z
N MET A 1 6.12 -15.47 -2.76
CA MET A 1 5.64 -14.20 -3.35
C MET A 1 4.25 -13.89 -2.79
N TRP A 2 3.88 -12.61 -2.72
CA TRP A 2 2.51 -12.21 -2.41
C TRP A 2 1.60 -12.48 -3.61
N ARG A 3 0.47 -13.15 -3.38
CA ARG A 3 -0.56 -13.46 -4.37
C ARG A 3 -1.86 -12.78 -4.02
N LEU A 4 -2.47 -12.14 -5.00
CA LEU A 4 -3.81 -11.58 -4.87
C LEU A 4 -4.88 -12.65 -5.11
N LYS A 5 -5.84 -12.74 -4.18
CA LYS A 5 -7.10 -13.46 -4.34
C LYS A 5 -8.25 -12.47 -4.42
N VAL A 6 -9.18 -12.73 -5.33
CA VAL A 6 -10.35 -11.88 -5.60
C VAL A 6 -11.61 -12.72 -5.50
N GLY A 7 -12.59 -12.27 -4.72
CA GLY A 7 -13.93 -12.86 -4.67
C GLY A 7 -13.96 -14.29 -4.12
N GLU A 8 -12.85 -14.81 -3.59
CA GLU A 8 -12.77 -16.16 -3.05
C GLU A 8 -13.55 -16.25 -1.74
N ARG A 9 -14.48 -17.20 -1.66
CA ARG A 9 -15.25 -17.43 -0.44
C ARG A 9 -14.32 -18.00 0.64
N PRO A 10 -14.21 -17.36 1.81
CA PRO A 10 -13.39 -17.88 2.89
C PRO A 10 -13.99 -19.18 3.43
N SER A 11 -13.13 -20.07 3.93
CA SER A 11 -13.54 -21.28 4.65
C SER A 11 -14.08 -20.99 6.05
N ASP A 12 -13.77 -19.81 6.61
CA ASP A 12 -14.18 -19.42 7.96
C ASP A 12 -15.69 -19.08 8.00
N PRO A 13 -16.50 -19.82 8.78
CA PRO A 13 -17.94 -19.59 8.89
C PRO A 13 -18.32 -18.28 9.59
N LEU A 14 -17.39 -17.60 10.27
CA LEU A 14 -17.63 -16.31 10.89
C LEU A 14 -17.63 -15.16 9.88
N LEU A 15 -16.98 -15.34 8.73
CA LEU A 15 -16.98 -14.34 7.67
C LEU A 15 -18.30 -14.42 6.90
N ARG A 16 -19.03 -13.30 6.87
CA ARG A 16 -20.31 -13.15 6.17
C ARG A 16 -20.24 -11.95 5.24
N SER A 17 -20.93 -12.04 4.10
CA SER A 17 -21.04 -10.93 3.16
C SER A 17 -22.46 -10.86 2.60
N PRO A 18 -23.03 -9.64 2.44
CA PRO A 18 -24.31 -9.44 1.77
C PRO A 18 -24.22 -9.55 0.24
N ASN A 19 -23.01 -9.49 -0.33
CA ASN A 19 -22.76 -9.52 -1.77
C ASN A 19 -21.90 -10.74 -2.19
N ASP A 20 -21.94 -11.82 -1.42
CA ASP A 20 -21.17 -13.05 -1.66
C ASP A 20 -19.67 -12.83 -1.88
N PHE A 21 -19.09 -11.87 -1.15
CA PHE A 21 -17.67 -11.49 -1.21
C PHE A 21 -17.19 -10.93 -2.55
N LEU A 22 -18.08 -10.57 -3.47
CA LEU A 22 -17.71 -9.92 -4.73
C LEU A 22 -16.93 -8.62 -4.44
N GLY A 23 -15.80 -8.46 -5.14
CA GLY A 23 -14.84 -7.36 -4.98
C GLY A 23 -13.94 -7.47 -3.75
N ARG A 24 -14.01 -8.56 -2.98
CA ARG A 24 -13.09 -8.77 -1.86
C ARG A 24 -11.70 -9.13 -2.38
N GLU A 25 -10.71 -8.33 -2.00
CA GLU A 25 -9.30 -8.59 -2.25
C GLU A 25 -8.61 -9.09 -0.98
N VAL A 26 -7.83 -10.17 -1.11
CA VAL A 26 -6.99 -10.71 -0.05
C VAL A 26 -5.60 -10.99 -0.60
N TRP A 27 -4.58 -10.53 0.11
CA TRP A 27 -3.19 -10.83 -0.18
C TRP A 27 -2.71 -11.98 0.70
N GLU A 28 -2.22 -13.05 0.07
CA GLU A 28 -1.62 -14.19 0.78
C GLU A 28 -0.17 -14.35 0.36
N PHE A 29 0.71 -14.67 1.31
CA PHE A 29 2.08 -15.02 0.98
C PHE A 29 2.17 -16.52 0.72
N ASP A 30 2.70 -16.87 -0.46
CA ASP A 30 2.97 -18.24 -0.86
C ASP A 30 4.46 -18.35 -1.22
N PRO A 31 5.30 -19.08 -0.46
CA PRO A 31 6.74 -19.17 -0.71
C PRO A 31 7.09 -19.82 -2.05
N ASP A 32 6.18 -20.60 -2.64
CA ASP A 32 6.37 -21.36 -3.88
C ASP A 32 5.69 -20.67 -5.08
N ALA A 33 4.83 -19.67 -4.85
CA ALA A 33 4.21 -18.89 -5.91
C ALA A 33 5.16 -18.02 -6.73
N GLY A 34 4.96 -18.04 -8.05
CA GLY A 34 5.59 -17.18 -9.04
C GLY A 34 6.92 -17.69 -9.58
N THR A 35 7.21 -17.39 -10.84
CA THR A 35 8.48 -17.74 -11.49
C THR A 35 9.65 -16.94 -10.92
N LEU A 36 10.88 -17.33 -11.25
CA LEU A 36 12.07 -16.58 -10.84
C LEU A 36 12.04 -15.15 -11.37
N GLU A 37 11.58 -14.96 -12.61
CA GLU A 37 11.43 -13.68 -13.28
C GLU A 37 10.38 -12.82 -12.59
N GLU A 38 9.21 -13.39 -12.24
CA GLU A 38 8.17 -12.65 -11.52
C GLU A 38 8.67 -12.20 -10.14
N ARG A 39 9.33 -13.08 -9.38
CA ARG A 39 9.89 -12.72 -8.07
C ARG A 39 10.95 -11.64 -8.17
N ALA A 40 11.80 -11.71 -9.20
CA ALA A 40 12.80 -10.68 -9.48
C ALA A 40 12.14 -9.34 -9.82
N GLU A 41 11.04 -9.34 -10.58
CA GLU A 41 10.28 -8.14 -10.90
C GLU A 41 9.62 -7.51 -9.68
N VAL A 42 9.04 -8.31 -8.77
CA VAL A 42 8.51 -7.81 -7.49
C VAL A 42 9.61 -7.10 -6.69
N GLU A 43 10.79 -7.69 -6.63
CA GLU A 43 11.91 -7.09 -5.90
C GLU A 43 12.43 -5.82 -6.57
N ARG A 44 12.50 -5.81 -7.91
CA ARG A 44 12.82 -4.60 -8.68
C ARG A 44 11.84 -3.46 -8.37
N LEU A 45 10.53 -3.73 -8.36
CA LEU A 45 9.49 -2.75 -8.03
C LEU A 45 9.62 -2.22 -6.60
N ARG A 46 9.92 -3.08 -5.62
CA ARG A 46 10.16 -2.65 -4.24
C ARG A 46 11.34 -1.70 -4.14
N GLN A 47 12.46 -2.04 -4.76
CA GLN A 47 13.68 -1.23 -4.75
C GLN A 47 13.49 0.09 -5.46
N GLU A 48 12.79 0.09 -6.59
CA GLU A 48 12.45 1.30 -7.34
C GLU A 48 11.59 2.24 -6.49
N TYR A 49 10.56 1.73 -5.80
CA TYR A 49 9.75 2.54 -4.90
C TYR A 49 10.60 3.13 -3.76
N THR A 50 11.42 2.31 -3.10
CA THR A 50 12.31 2.80 -2.02
C THR A 50 13.28 3.87 -2.50
N ARG A 51 13.85 3.72 -3.71
CA ARG A 51 14.76 4.72 -4.30
C ARG A 51 14.06 6.04 -4.57
N ASN A 52 12.81 5.99 -5.04
CA ASN A 52 12.05 7.16 -5.47
C ASN A 52 11.08 7.69 -4.40
N ARG A 53 11.09 7.13 -3.18
CA ARG A 53 10.07 7.39 -2.14
C ARG A 53 9.88 8.85 -1.75
N PHE A 54 10.86 9.72 -2.01
CA PHE A 54 10.79 11.15 -1.72
C PHE A 54 10.24 11.99 -2.89
N THR A 55 10.41 11.53 -4.12
CA THR A 55 9.94 12.21 -5.35
C THR A 55 8.63 11.63 -5.85
N GLN A 56 8.36 10.35 -5.57
CA GLN A 56 7.13 9.63 -5.90
C GLN A 56 6.60 8.98 -4.63
N ARG A 57 5.85 9.76 -3.86
CA ARG A 57 5.36 9.36 -2.53
C ARG A 57 4.12 8.45 -2.57
N GLU A 58 3.39 8.46 -3.68
CA GLU A 58 2.17 7.67 -3.85
C GLU A 58 2.51 6.26 -4.37
N CYS A 59 1.76 5.27 -3.88
CA CYS A 59 1.84 3.91 -4.40
C CYS A 59 1.24 3.87 -5.81
N GLY A 60 2.01 3.41 -6.80
CA GLY A 60 1.56 3.27 -8.19
C GLY A 60 0.78 1.99 -8.48
N ASP A 61 0.42 1.21 -7.45
CA ASP A 61 -0.26 -0.09 -7.55
C ASP A 61 0.45 -1.12 -8.46
N PHE A 62 1.75 -0.94 -8.75
CA PHE A 62 2.45 -1.77 -9.74
C PHE A 62 2.42 -3.28 -9.42
N LEU A 63 2.56 -3.66 -8.13
CA LEU A 63 2.48 -5.06 -7.72
C LEU A 63 1.06 -5.62 -7.91
N LEU A 64 0.03 -4.84 -7.57
CA LEU A 64 -1.37 -5.20 -7.81
C LEU A 64 -1.60 -5.41 -9.32
N ARG A 65 -1.18 -4.46 -10.15
CA ARG A 65 -1.33 -4.53 -11.62
C ARG A 65 -0.58 -5.71 -12.24
N MET A 66 0.61 -6.03 -11.72
CA MET A 66 1.39 -7.21 -12.12
C MET A 66 0.63 -8.51 -11.79
N GLN A 67 0.08 -8.62 -10.57
CA GLN A 67 -0.65 -9.81 -10.15
C GLN A 67 -1.94 -10.00 -10.95
N GLU A 68 -2.69 -8.94 -11.23
CA GLU A 68 -3.89 -9.01 -12.09
C GLU A 68 -3.58 -9.59 -13.48
N CYS A 69 -2.39 -9.34 -14.04
CA CYS A 69 -2.00 -9.93 -15.33
C CYS A 69 -1.62 -11.42 -15.24
N SER A 70 -1.49 -11.95 -14.03
CA SER A 70 -0.97 -13.28 -13.73
C SER A 70 -2.03 -14.22 -13.11
N VAL A 71 -3.13 -13.70 -12.56
CA VAL A 71 -4.24 -14.52 -12.06
C VAL A 71 -5.14 -14.92 -13.24
N PRO A 72 -5.43 -16.22 -13.50
CA PRO A 72 -6.10 -16.66 -14.73
C PRO A 72 -7.39 -15.90 -15.08
N PRO A 73 -8.36 -15.66 -14.18
CA PRO A 73 -9.57 -14.90 -14.52
C PRO A 73 -9.29 -13.44 -14.91
N LEU A 74 -8.31 -12.79 -14.27
CA LEU A 74 -7.92 -11.40 -14.53
C LEU A 74 -7.02 -11.27 -15.79
N GLN A 75 -6.15 -12.25 -16.01
CA GLN A 75 -5.28 -12.36 -17.19
C GLN A 75 -6.12 -12.48 -18.47
N TYR A 76 -7.11 -13.38 -18.49
CA TYR A 76 -7.99 -13.55 -19.64
C TYR A 76 -8.86 -12.32 -19.90
N ALA A 77 -9.37 -11.65 -18.86
CA ALA A 77 -10.13 -10.41 -19.00
C ALA A 77 -9.27 -9.30 -19.66
N LYS A 78 -8.03 -9.11 -19.20
CA LYS A 78 -7.10 -8.11 -19.77
C LYS A 78 -6.65 -8.43 -21.20
N GLN A 79 -6.45 -9.71 -21.54
CA GLN A 79 -6.13 -10.14 -22.90
C GLN A 79 -7.28 -9.84 -23.89
N ASN A 80 -8.53 -10.01 -23.45
CA ASN A 80 -9.71 -9.74 -24.28
C ASN A 80 -10.02 -8.24 -24.46
N LEU A 81 -9.52 -7.37 -23.57
CA LEU A 81 -9.70 -5.91 -23.64
C LEU A 81 -8.68 -5.19 -24.55
N HIS A 82 -7.62 -5.88 -24.98
CA HIS A 82 -6.55 -5.29 -25.78
C HIS A 82 -6.91 -5.20 -27.27
N ASN A 83 -7.73 -4.20 -27.66
CA ASN A 83 -7.64 -3.66 -29.03
C ASN A 83 -8.29 -2.27 -29.25
N THR A 84 -7.96 -1.26 -28.45
CA THR A 84 -8.22 0.13 -28.86
C THR A 84 -6.94 0.79 -29.32
N ASN A 85 -6.61 0.62 -30.60
CA ASN A 85 -5.55 1.36 -31.33
C ASN A 85 -5.95 2.84 -31.52
N LEU A 86 -6.30 3.53 -30.43
CA LEU A 86 -6.64 4.95 -30.43
C LEU A 86 -5.37 5.80 -30.27
N PRO A 87 -5.18 6.86 -31.07
CA PRO A 87 -3.98 7.67 -31.04
C PRO A 87 -3.81 8.38 -29.68
N VAL A 88 -2.56 8.50 -29.22
CA VAL A 88 -2.21 9.32 -28.06
C VAL A 88 -2.19 10.79 -28.50
N ILE A 89 -3.17 11.57 -28.06
CA ILE A 89 -3.23 13.00 -28.34
C ILE A 89 -2.61 13.75 -27.16
N LYS A 90 -1.54 14.51 -27.40
CA LYS A 90 -0.95 15.46 -26.44
C LYS A 90 -1.45 16.86 -26.78
N ILE A 91 -2.31 17.41 -25.95
CA ILE A 91 -2.82 18.78 -26.09
C ILE A 91 -1.74 19.72 -25.53
N LYS A 92 -1.28 20.70 -26.32
CA LYS A 92 -0.38 21.75 -25.83
C LYS A 92 -1.21 22.86 -25.18
N GLU A 93 -0.60 23.62 -24.28
CA GLU A 93 -1.18 24.89 -23.84
C GLU A 93 -1.56 25.74 -25.06
N ASP A 94 -2.74 26.34 -25.02
CA ASP A 94 -3.36 27.17 -26.08
C ASP A 94 -3.83 26.44 -27.37
N SER A 95 -3.84 25.11 -27.40
CA SER A 95 -4.44 24.38 -28.54
C SER A 95 -5.97 24.38 -28.49
N GLU A 96 -6.62 24.60 -29.64
CA GLU A 96 -8.07 24.45 -29.75
C GLU A 96 -8.47 22.98 -29.53
N VAL A 97 -9.34 22.73 -28.54
CA VAL A 97 -9.83 21.39 -28.22
C VAL A 97 -11.10 21.11 -29.02
N THR A 98 -10.99 20.24 -30.03
CA THR A 98 -12.12 19.84 -30.87
C THR A 98 -12.97 18.75 -30.21
N GLU A 99 -14.24 18.64 -30.58
CA GLU A 99 -15.12 17.54 -30.15
C GLU A 99 -14.52 16.16 -30.47
N GLU A 100 -13.91 16.00 -31.65
CA GLU A 100 -13.21 14.78 -32.04
C GLU A 100 -12.08 14.43 -31.07
N THR A 101 -11.29 15.44 -30.66
CA THR A 101 -10.22 15.26 -29.69
C THR A 101 -10.77 14.78 -28.35
N VAL A 102 -11.85 15.38 -27.86
CA VAL A 102 -12.52 14.97 -26.63
C VAL A 102 -13.02 13.53 -26.72
N LEU A 103 -13.66 13.16 -27.83
CA LEU A 103 -14.19 11.80 -28.02
C LEU A 103 -13.10 10.74 -28.08
N ILE A 104 -11.97 11.03 -28.73
CA ILE A 104 -10.82 10.11 -28.78
C ILE A 104 -10.22 9.92 -27.38
N VAL A 105 -9.97 11.02 -26.65
CA VAL A 105 -9.41 10.97 -25.30
C VAL A 105 -10.35 10.26 -24.34
N LEU A 106 -11.65 10.55 -24.39
CA LEU A 106 -12.66 9.90 -23.54
C LEU A 106 -12.75 8.40 -23.83
N ARG A 107 -12.82 7.98 -25.10
CA ARG A 107 -12.85 6.55 -25.45
C ARG A 107 -11.60 5.83 -24.97
N ARG A 108 -10.44 6.46 -25.09
CA ARG A 108 -9.17 5.90 -24.60
C ARG A 108 -9.17 5.77 -23.08
N ALA A 109 -9.61 6.79 -22.35
CA ALA A 109 -9.72 6.77 -20.89
C ALA A 109 -10.70 5.68 -20.41
N LEU A 110 -11.89 5.61 -21.02
CA LEU A 110 -12.89 4.58 -20.69
C LEU A 110 -12.36 3.17 -21.01
N SER A 111 -11.72 2.98 -22.16
CA SER A 111 -11.16 1.68 -22.55
C SER A 111 -10.08 1.23 -21.56
N GLN A 112 -9.22 2.17 -21.13
CA GLN A 112 -8.21 1.90 -20.10
C GLN A 112 -8.86 1.61 -18.74
N TYR A 113 -9.87 2.36 -18.33
CA TYR A 113 -10.50 2.16 -17.03
C TYR A 113 -11.30 0.85 -16.99
N CYS A 114 -11.99 0.50 -18.07
CA CYS A 114 -12.68 -0.79 -18.22
C CYS A 114 -11.68 -1.96 -18.20
N SER A 115 -10.44 -1.80 -18.67
CA SER A 115 -9.45 -2.88 -18.63
C SER A 115 -8.91 -3.18 -17.22
N LEU A 116 -9.20 -2.31 -16.26
CA LEU A 116 -8.91 -2.55 -14.85
C LEU A 116 -10.03 -3.29 -14.12
N GLN A 117 -11.22 -3.46 -14.73
CA GLN A 117 -12.33 -4.14 -14.08
C GLN A 117 -11.99 -5.61 -13.80
N GLY A 118 -12.20 -6.04 -12.56
CA GLY A 118 -12.03 -7.42 -12.13
C GLY A 118 -13.13 -8.36 -12.67
N PRO A 119 -12.93 -9.69 -12.58
CA PRO A 119 -13.79 -10.71 -13.20
C PRO A 119 -15.21 -10.75 -12.61
N ASP A 120 -15.39 -10.27 -11.38
CA ASP A 120 -16.67 -10.13 -10.69
C ASP A 120 -17.26 -8.71 -10.79
N GLY A 121 -16.65 -7.86 -11.61
CA GLY A 121 -17.12 -6.51 -11.92
C GLY A 121 -16.59 -5.39 -11.01
N HIS A 122 -15.77 -5.69 -9.99
CA HIS A 122 -15.18 -4.66 -9.12
C HIS A 122 -14.04 -3.88 -9.83
N TRP A 123 -13.65 -2.74 -9.26
CA TRP A 123 -12.44 -2.01 -9.67
C TRP A 123 -11.39 -2.06 -8.55
N PRO A 124 -10.33 -2.87 -8.69
CA PRO A 124 -9.27 -2.98 -7.71
C PRO A 124 -8.42 -1.71 -7.65
N GLY A 125 -8.05 -1.31 -6.44
CA GLY A 125 -7.23 -0.13 -6.20
C GLY A 125 -6.80 0.02 -4.74
N GLY A 126 -5.60 0.57 -4.56
CA GLY A 126 -5.07 0.86 -3.23
C GLY A 126 -5.85 1.97 -2.52
N PHE A 127 -6.42 1.66 -1.35
CA PHE A 127 -7.06 2.66 -0.47
C PHE A 127 -6.13 3.05 0.68
N SER A 128 -4.93 3.49 0.33
CA SER A 128 -3.94 3.96 1.30
C SER A 128 -4.09 5.47 1.58
N GLY A 129 -3.44 5.95 2.63
CA GLY A 129 -3.35 7.39 2.89
C GLY A 129 -3.11 7.69 4.35
N ILE A 130 -3.90 7.12 5.26
CA ILE A 130 -3.81 7.40 6.69
C ILE A 130 -2.72 6.54 7.35
N LEU A 131 -1.84 7.16 8.14
CA LEU A 131 -0.65 6.53 8.72
C LEU A 131 -0.77 6.13 10.20
N PHE A 132 -1.99 6.10 10.74
CA PHE A 132 -2.21 5.63 12.11
C PHE A 132 -3.11 4.39 12.18
N ILE A 133 -3.89 4.04 11.14
CA ILE A 133 -4.78 2.86 11.19
C ILE A 133 -3.98 1.56 11.37
N LEU A 134 -2.90 1.39 10.61
CA LEU A 134 -2.04 0.21 10.72
C LEU A 134 -1.37 0.14 12.11
N PRO A 135 -0.75 1.23 12.64
CA PRO A 135 -0.35 1.28 14.04
C PRO A 135 -1.44 0.84 15.03
N LEU A 136 -2.66 1.37 14.94
CA LEU A 136 -3.75 0.97 15.84
C LEU A 136 -3.95 -0.56 15.89
N MET A 137 -3.93 -1.22 14.73
CA MET A 137 -4.03 -2.67 14.65
C MET A 137 -2.86 -3.36 15.35
N ILE A 138 -1.63 -2.89 15.15
CA ILE A 138 -0.44 -3.48 15.81
C ILE A 138 -0.48 -3.30 17.32
N PHE A 139 -0.89 -2.13 17.82
CA PHE A 139 -1.08 -1.93 19.25
C PHE A 139 -2.13 -2.89 19.82
N ALA A 140 -3.28 -3.04 19.15
CA ALA A 140 -4.32 -3.97 19.57
C ALA A 140 -3.80 -5.42 19.64
N LEU A 141 -3.15 -5.88 18.57
CA LEU A 141 -2.58 -7.23 18.49
C LEU A 141 -1.49 -7.46 19.55
N HIS A 142 -0.68 -6.44 19.85
CA HIS A 142 0.33 -6.51 20.89
C HIS A 142 -0.29 -6.69 22.27
N VAL A 143 -1.30 -5.87 22.59
CA VAL A 143 -2.00 -5.93 23.88
C VAL A 143 -2.73 -7.26 24.05
N THR A 144 -3.31 -7.80 22.99
CA THR A 144 -3.96 -9.13 23.00
C THR A 144 -2.99 -10.30 22.85
N GLN A 145 -1.68 -10.04 22.76
CA GLN A 145 -0.63 -11.06 22.58
C GLN A 145 -0.82 -11.95 21.35
N SER A 146 -1.46 -11.43 20.30
CA SER A 146 -1.84 -12.18 19.10
C SER A 146 -1.11 -11.72 17.82
N VAL A 147 -0.04 -10.91 17.95
CA VAL A 147 0.78 -10.46 16.81
C VAL A 147 1.23 -11.64 15.94
N ASN A 148 1.82 -12.67 16.55
CA ASN A 148 2.35 -13.84 15.84
C ASN A 148 1.27 -14.83 15.40
N GLU A 149 0.04 -14.70 15.92
CA GLU A 149 -1.10 -15.52 15.50
C GLU A 149 -1.74 -14.95 14.24
N VAL A 150 -1.79 -13.62 14.13
CA VAL A 150 -2.44 -12.91 13.01
C VAL A 150 -1.45 -12.56 11.91
N LEU A 151 -0.21 -12.20 12.26
CA LEU A 151 0.79 -11.72 11.32
C LEU A 151 1.94 -12.73 11.20
N SER A 152 2.14 -13.22 9.98
CA SER A 152 3.36 -13.97 9.63
C SER A 152 4.59 -13.04 9.56
N THR A 153 5.79 -13.63 9.57
CA THR A 153 7.05 -12.90 9.37
C THR A 153 7.05 -12.04 8.10
N GLU A 154 6.36 -12.50 7.05
CA GLU A 154 6.26 -11.77 5.79
C GLU A 154 5.34 -10.55 5.89
N HIS A 155 4.23 -10.66 6.64
CA HIS A 155 3.40 -9.49 6.96
C HIS A 155 4.22 -8.45 7.73
N ILE A 156 4.95 -8.87 8.76
CA ILE A 156 5.78 -7.98 9.57
C ILE A 156 6.82 -7.27 8.69
N ARG A 157 7.50 -8.02 7.81
CA ARG A 157 8.48 -7.47 6.86
C ARG A 157 7.87 -6.40 5.95
N GLU A 158 6.69 -6.64 5.38
CA GLU A 158 6.01 -5.66 4.52
C GLU A 158 5.50 -4.43 5.29
N ILE A 159 5.03 -4.62 6.52
CA ILE A 159 4.60 -3.52 7.39
C ILE A 159 5.79 -2.61 7.72
N CYS A 160 6.91 -3.19 8.15
CA CYS A 160 8.14 -2.43 8.39
C CYS A 160 8.61 -1.72 7.12
N ARG A 161 8.67 -2.42 5.98
CA ARG A 161 9.05 -1.83 4.69
C ARG A 161 8.14 -0.67 4.30
N TYR A 162 6.83 -0.80 4.48
CA TYR A 162 5.87 0.26 4.23
C TYR A 162 6.15 1.47 5.11
N ILE A 163 6.23 1.29 6.43
CA ILE A 163 6.48 2.37 7.40
C ILE A 163 7.81 3.07 7.09
N TYR A 164 8.87 2.33 6.79
CA TYR A 164 10.14 2.95 6.41
C TYR A 164 10.04 3.76 5.13
N ASN A 165 9.36 3.26 4.10
CA ASN A 165 9.26 3.98 2.83
C ASN A 165 8.48 5.29 2.92
N ILE A 166 7.57 5.44 3.87
CA ILE A 166 6.78 6.67 4.06
C ILE A 166 7.41 7.66 5.05
N GLN A 167 8.57 7.33 5.66
CA GLN A 167 9.30 8.24 6.54
C GLN A 167 9.74 9.49 5.77
N ASN A 168 9.55 10.66 6.36
CA ASN A 168 9.95 11.93 5.77
C ASN A 168 11.48 12.13 5.82
N GLU A 169 11.98 13.03 4.99
CA GLU A 169 13.41 13.41 4.94
C GLU A 169 13.92 14.05 6.23
N ASP A 170 13.06 14.47 7.15
CA ASP A 170 13.45 14.96 8.48
C ASP A 170 13.57 13.82 9.52
N GLY A 171 13.17 12.59 9.16
CA GLY A 171 13.18 11.40 10.02
C GLY A 171 11.85 11.15 10.74
N GLY A 172 10.86 12.04 10.63
CA GLY A 172 9.55 11.84 11.23
C GLY A 172 8.54 11.14 10.30
N TRP A 173 7.32 10.99 10.80
CA TRP A 173 6.16 10.49 10.04
C TRP A 173 4.96 11.43 10.20
N GLY A 174 4.20 11.60 9.11
CA GLY A 174 2.96 12.35 9.12
C GLY A 174 1.76 11.53 9.62
N THR A 175 0.59 12.17 9.68
CA THR A 175 -0.69 11.49 9.92
C THR A 175 -1.26 10.87 8.64
N HIS A 176 -0.78 11.30 7.48
CA HIS A 176 -1.06 10.73 6.18
C HIS A 176 0.19 10.69 5.29
N THR A 177 0.20 9.87 4.24
CA THR A 177 1.36 9.53 3.38
C THR A 177 2.08 10.72 2.76
N LEU A 178 1.35 11.80 2.47
CA LEU A 178 1.88 13.03 1.88
C LEU A 178 2.10 14.16 2.90
N GLY A 179 1.76 13.92 4.17
CA GLY A 179 1.78 14.93 5.21
C GLY A 179 3.18 15.21 5.75
N PRO A 180 3.41 16.41 6.30
CA PRO A 180 4.62 16.70 7.06
C PRO A 180 4.67 15.85 8.33
N SER A 181 5.87 15.70 8.90
CA SER A 181 6.05 14.97 10.15
C SER A 181 5.26 15.61 11.29
N SER A 182 4.69 14.78 12.15
CA SER A 182 3.86 15.22 13.26
C SER A 182 4.18 14.40 14.50
N MET A 183 4.03 14.97 15.70
CA MET A 183 4.29 14.21 16.93
C MET A 183 3.42 12.96 17.04
N PHE A 184 2.16 13.04 16.60
CA PHE A 184 1.28 11.88 16.55
C PHE A 184 1.80 10.80 15.61
N GLY A 185 1.96 11.13 14.33
CA GLY A 185 2.39 10.20 13.29
C GLY A 185 3.74 9.57 13.59
N THR A 186 4.72 10.38 14.01
CA THR A 186 6.07 9.92 14.36
C THR A 186 6.04 8.97 15.54
N CYS A 187 5.34 9.31 16.63
CA CYS A 187 5.31 8.45 17.82
C CYS A 187 4.66 7.09 17.55
N VAL A 188 3.49 7.06 16.87
CA VAL A 188 2.78 5.79 16.65
C VAL A 188 3.50 4.90 15.65
N ASN A 189 4.08 5.44 14.59
CA ASN A 189 4.85 4.65 13.62
C ASN A 189 6.17 4.16 14.23
N TYR A 190 6.88 5.01 14.98
CA TYR A 190 8.08 4.59 15.72
C TYR A 190 7.77 3.46 16.69
N ALA A 191 6.74 3.63 17.53
CA ALA A 191 6.33 2.59 18.47
C ALA A 191 5.91 1.30 17.75
N THR A 192 5.20 1.40 16.63
CA THR A 192 4.82 0.24 15.80
C THR A 192 6.04 -0.55 15.35
N LEU A 193 7.07 0.11 14.82
CA LEU A 193 8.32 -0.56 14.44
C LEU A 193 8.96 -1.29 15.63
N ARG A 194 8.97 -0.64 16.81
CA ARG A 194 9.50 -1.23 18.04
C ARG A 194 8.72 -2.46 18.49
N LEU A 195 7.39 -2.42 18.43
CA LEU A 195 6.51 -3.55 18.77
C LEU A 195 6.66 -4.72 17.80
N LEU A 196 7.05 -4.44 16.55
CA LEU A 196 7.33 -5.45 15.53
C LEU A 196 8.77 -5.98 15.56
N GLY A 197 9.59 -5.56 16.53
CA GLY A 197 10.92 -6.10 16.78
C GLY A 197 12.08 -5.34 16.15
N GLU A 198 11.84 -4.19 15.50
CA GLU A 198 12.92 -3.36 14.94
C GLU A 198 13.78 -2.77 16.07
N VAL A 199 15.11 -2.93 16.01
CA VAL A 199 16.05 -2.53 17.07
C VAL A 199 16.92 -1.32 16.73
N LEU A 200 17.36 -0.61 17.78
CA LEU A 200 18.39 0.43 17.68
C LEU A 200 19.76 -0.23 17.88
N ASP A 201 20.27 -0.86 16.83
CA ASP A 201 21.57 -1.55 16.78
C ASP A 201 22.70 -0.71 16.18
N GLY A 202 22.40 0.52 15.77
CA GLY A 202 23.34 1.43 15.09
C GLY A 202 23.34 1.28 13.57
N GLU A 203 22.78 0.20 13.03
CA GLU A 203 22.60 0.00 11.58
C GLU A 203 21.25 0.54 11.12
N ASN A 204 20.22 0.49 11.98
CA ASN A 204 18.90 1.03 11.69
C ASN A 204 18.86 2.57 11.82
N VAL A 205 19.42 3.24 10.81
CA VAL A 205 19.47 4.72 10.73
C VAL A 205 18.08 5.32 10.72
N ALA A 206 17.13 4.72 10.00
CA ALA A 206 15.76 5.23 9.90
C ALA A 206 15.05 5.27 11.26
N LEU A 207 15.11 4.19 12.04
CA LEU A 207 14.54 4.13 13.39
C LEU A 207 15.22 5.12 14.34
N SER A 208 16.56 5.23 14.25
CA SER A 208 17.34 6.18 15.04
C SER A 208 16.94 7.63 14.78
N ARG A 209 16.73 7.99 13.51
CA ARG A 209 16.25 9.31 13.10
C ARG A 209 14.83 9.60 13.59
N GLY A 210 13.95 8.61 13.55
CA GLY A 210 12.61 8.69 14.14
C GLY A 210 12.64 9.06 15.62
N ARG A 211 13.47 8.36 16.39
CA ARG A 211 13.67 8.68 17.81
C ARG A 211 14.25 10.08 18.02
N ALA A 212 15.27 10.44 17.24
CA ALA A 212 15.89 11.76 17.33
C ALA A 212 14.87 12.88 17.05
N TRP A 213 14.03 12.70 16.03
CA TRP A 213 12.94 13.62 15.70
C TRP A 213 11.96 13.78 16.86
N ILE A 214 11.51 12.68 17.48
CA ILE A 214 10.61 12.74 18.66
C ILE A 214 11.25 13.55 19.78
N LEU A 215 12.51 13.24 20.12
CA LEU A 215 13.21 13.89 21.23
C LEU A 215 13.45 15.37 21.00
N SER A 216 13.78 15.78 19.77
CA SER A 216 14.03 17.18 19.43
C SER A 216 12.76 18.04 19.36
N HIS A 217 11.58 17.44 19.21
CA HIS A 217 10.30 18.15 19.06
C HIS A 217 9.43 18.13 20.33
N GLY A 218 10.04 17.97 21.51
CA GLY A 218 9.34 18.03 22.79
C GLY A 218 8.89 16.67 23.33
N SER A 219 9.39 15.56 22.76
CA SER A 219 9.11 14.18 23.15
C SER A 219 7.64 13.74 22.97
N ALA A 220 7.36 12.48 23.29
CA ALA A 220 6.01 11.92 23.25
C ALA A 220 5.01 12.64 24.18
N THR A 221 5.47 13.42 25.17
CA THR A 221 4.58 14.21 26.03
C THR A 221 3.83 15.31 25.29
N ALA A 222 4.41 15.82 24.18
CA ALA A 222 3.81 16.79 23.28
C ALA A 222 2.80 16.16 22.29
N ALA A 223 2.62 14.84 22.31
CA ALA A 223 1.69 14.17 21.41
C ALA A 223 0.21 14.47 21.78
N PRO A 224 -0.70 14.51 20.79
CA PRO A 224 -2.12 14.75 21.05
C PRO A 224 -2.77 13.58 21.80
N GLN A 225 -4.00 13.79 22.29
CA GLN A 225 -4.77 12.82 23.08
C GLN A 225 -4.75 11.40 22.51
N TRP A 226 -4.97 11.22 21.20
CA TRP A 226 -5.03 9.89 20.60
C TRP A 226 -3.70 9.14 20.72
N ALA A 227 -2.58 9.83 20.52
CA ALA A 227 -1.26 9.24 20.73
C ALA A 227 -1.09 8.78 22.18
N LYS A 228 -1.52 9.60 23.15
CA LYS A 228 -1.41 9.28 24.58
C LYS A 228 -2.24 8.05 24.95
N ILE A 229 -3.44 7.92 24.40
CA ILE A 229 -4.27 6.74 24.58
C ILE A 229 -3.50 5.49 24.12
N TYR A 230 -2.99 5.49 22.89
CA TYR A 230 -2.28 4.31 22.36
C TYR A 230 -0.99 3.99 23.11
N LEU A 231 -0.21 5.01 23.50
CA LEU A 231 1.06 4.82 24.22
C LEU A 231 0.89 4.47 25.70
N SER A 232 -0.33 4.56 26.24
CA SER A 232 -0.61 4.27 27.66
C SER A 232 -1.07 2.83 27.92
N VAL A 233 -1.45 2.11 26.87
CA VAL A 233 -1.83 0.69 26.92
C VAL A 233 -0.58 -0.16 26.76
#